data_AF-A0AAP2UPR9-F1
#
_entry.id   AF-A0AAP2UPR9-F1
#
_cell.length_a   1.000
_cell.length_b   1.000
_cell.length_c   1.000
_cell.angle_alpha   90.00
_cell.angle_beta   90.00
_cell.angle_gamma   90.00
#
_symmetry.space_group_name_H-M   'P 1'
#
loop_
_entity.id
_entity.type
_entity.pdbx_description
1 polymer ?
#
loop_
_entity_poly.entity_id
_entity_poly.type
_entity_poly.pdbx_seq_one_letter_code
_entity_poly.pdbx_strand_id
1 'polypeptide(L)'
;MDYDFKWIRPNMSLYHIDKNCPFPITLLNSGDLADDFNKYAEDFFYAAESVIHYLGEEAAERGDIAKLDLWYFAMVYLYRQSIELLLKANIFKLVISDQDRKRIIGDVRHDLKQGYDKLLQLKNLEETNNANANWLRKYLADISRIDKESDMFRYPFGNNLNVLFDRQTHISLVATHDNMNKAYNVLSEMYKTGCFSEQEYEAYSPKLIIEGGHYYQQSVVGYKFAQHSFYPYYSSYEKVGNFLREKILNDNKKELFMPMCYMYRNAVELGLKRIIIEDSHIDRTRALKILQRKKHSILGLWNSIVDEVDKYSNAPNDDTTLNDTTKYIQAFHDFDQSSDLFRYPCNKKLQIYFSKERTLDIENVSSCFVELCNFLDAVDSMLSAIKDYEAEMASYYDY
;
A
#
# COMPACT_ATOMS: atom_id res chain seq x y z
N MET A 1 -17.04 21.31 15.19
CA MET A 1 -16.73 19.87 15.28
C MET A 1 -15.44 19.80 16.06
N ASP A 2 -15.48 19.28 17.29
CA ASP A 2 -14.24 18.89 17.96
C ASP A 2 -13.58 17.83 17.10
N TYR A 3 -12.47 18.19 16.46
CA TYR A 3 -11.61 17.21 15.82
C TYR A 3 -10.98 16.42 16.96
N ASP A 4 -11.35 15.14 17.12
CA ASP A 4 -10.62 14.21 17.99
C ASP A 4 -9.24 13.96 17.36
N PHE A 5 -8.35 14.94 17.52
CA PHE A 5 -6.99 14.87 17.00
C PHE A 5 -6.24 13.79 17.76
N LYS A 6 -5.95 12.68 17.08
CA LYS A 6 -5.26 11.54 17.67
C LYS A 6 -3.75 11.81 17.71
N TRP A 7 -3.17 11.78 18.90
CA TRP A 7 -1.74 11.98 19.11
C TRP A 7 -1.12 10.79 19.85
N ILE A 8 0.21 10.67 19.78
CA ILE A 8 0.97 9.62 20.46
C ILE A 8 0.58 9.54 21.94
N ARG A 9 0.21 8.35 22.40
CA ARG A 9 -0.20 8.11 23.80
C ARG A 9 0.86 7.33 24.57
N PRO A 10 1.03 7.60 25.87
CA PRO A 10 1.88 6.78 26.71
C PRO A 10 1.30 5.36 26.83
N ASN A 11 2.18 4.37 26.98
CA ASN A 11 1.82 2.96 27.21
C ASN A 11 0.95 2.34 26.11
N MET A 12 1.15 2.71 24.85
CA MET A 12 0.45 2.10 23.72
C MET A 12 0.59 0.58 23.69
N SER A 13 -0.51 -0.11 23.36
CA SER A 13 -0.52 -1.53 23.03
C SER A 13 -1.45 -1.80 21.85
N LEU A 14 -0.94 -2.48 20.83
CA LEU A 14 -1.74 -2.98 19.70
C LEU A 14 -2.75 -4.05 20.15
N TYR A 15 -2.48 -4.71 21.29
CA TYR A 15 -3.30 -5.78 21.85
C TYR A 15 -4.29 -5.30 22.90
N HIS A 16 -4.37 -3.98 23.15
CA HIS A 16 -5.42 -3.44 24.00
C HIS A 16 -6.77 -3.68 23.34
N ILE A 17 -7.69 -4.29 24.09
CA ILE A 17 -9.07 -4.54 23.69
C ILE A 17 -9.94 -3.96 24.79
N ASP A 18 -10.77 -2.97 24.44
CA ASP A 18 -11.67 -2.38 25.42
C ASP A 18 -12.72 -3.40 25.90
N LYS A 19 -13.13 -3.29 27.17
CA LYS A 19 -14.09 -4.22 27.79
C LYS A 19 -15.42 -4.31 27.04
N ASN A 20 -15.77 -3.25 26.31
CA ASN A 20 -16.95 -3.15 25.45
C ASN A 20 -16.56 -2.94 23.98
N CYS A 21 -15.43 -3.51 23.53
CA CYS A 21 -14.88 -3.33 22.18
C CYS A 21 -15.99 -3.46 21.12
N PRO A 22 -16.36 -2.36 20.43
CA PRO A 22 -17.42 -2.40 19.43
C PRO A 22 -16.95 -3.07 18.14
N PHE A 23 -15.64 -3.09 17.87
CA PHE A 23 -15.06 -3.58 16.62
C PHE A 23 -13.97 -4.64 16.83
N PRO A 24 -14.28 -5.80 17.44
CA PRO A 24 -13.31 -6.89 17.55
C PRO A 24 -13.13 -7.58 16.19
N ILE A 25 -11.91 -7.99 15.90
CA ILE A 25 -11.59 -8.87 14.77
C ILE A 25 -10.74 -10.04 15.23
N THR A 26 -11.11 -11.26 14.83
CA THR A 26 -10.30 -12.45 15.05
C THR A 26 -9.55 -12.78 13.78
N LEU A 27 -8.22 -12.78 13.87
CA LEU A 27 -7.32 -13.15 12.81
C LEU A 27 -6.98 -14.64 12.93
N LEU A 28 -7.33 -15.42 11.92
CA LEU A 28 -7.01 -16.83 11.81
C LEU A 28 -6.92 -17.19 10.32
N ASN A 29 -5.76 -17.67 9.89
CA ASN A 29 -5.60 -18.28 8.57
C ASN A 29 -5.90 -19.78 8.67
N SER A 30 -6.56 -20.34 7.66
CA SER A 30 -7.06 -21.71 7.68
C SER A 30 -5.95 -22.76 7.64
N GLY A 31 -4.79 -22.41 7.09
CA GLY A 31 -3.73 -23.36 6.81
C GLY A 31 -3.70 -23.82 5.36
N ASP A 32 -4.83 -23.68 4.64
CA ASP A 32 -4.88 -23.89 3.20
C ASP A 32 -4.43 -22.62 2.50
N LEU A 33 -3.18 -22.62 2.06
CA LEU A 33 -2.60 -21.46 1.39
C LEU A 33 -3.36 -21.07 0.11
N ALA A 34 -4.03 -21.98 -0.59
CA ALA A 34 -4.80 -21.57 -1.76
C ALA A 34 -5.97 -20.67 -1.35
N ASP A 35 -6.76 -21.13 -0.38
CA ASP A 35 -7.94 -20.40 0.11
C ASP A 35 -7.55 -19.15 0.90
N ASP A 36 -6.49 -19.21 1.71
CA ASP A 36 -6.01 -18.05 2.47
C ASP A 36 -5.51 -16.95 1.52
N PHE A 37 -4.79 -17.30 0.44
CA PHE A 37 -4.39 -16.31 -0.57
C PHE A 37 -5.60 -15.74 -1.33
N ASN A 38 -6.59 -16.58 -1.66
CA ASN A 38 -7.82 -16.11 -2.31
C ASN A 38 -8.61 -15.15 -1.42
N LYS A 39 -8.72 -15.46 -0.12
CA LYS A 39 -9.39 -14.57 0.85
C LYS A 39 -8.72 -13.21 0.92
N TYR A 40 -7.39 -13.17 0.98
CA TYR A 40 -6.66 -11.90 0.96
C TYR A 40 -6.84 -11.19 -0.39
N ALA A 41 -6.87 -11.92 -1.51
CA ALA A 41 -7.14 -11.33 -2.82
C ALA A 41 -8.51 -10.62 -2.85
N GLU A 42 -9.55 -11.27 -2.33
CA GLU A 42 -10.89 -10.70 -2.21
C GLU A 42 -10.90 -9.44 -1.33
N ASP A 43 -10.25 -9.47 -0.17
CA ASP A 43 -10.17 -8.33 0.75
C ASP A 43 -9.51 -7.11 0.09
N PHE A 44 -8.38 -7.32 -0.59
CA PHE A 44 -7.68 -6.25 -1.32
C PHE A 44 -8.49 -5.75 -2.53
N PHE A 45 -9.22 -6.62 -3.22
CA PHE A 45 -10.11 -6.23 -4.31
C PHE A 45 -11.28 -5.37 -3.81
N TYR A 46 -11.97 -5.79 -2.74
CA TYR A 46 -13.06 -5.00 -2.17
C TYR A 46 -12.60 -3.65 -1.61
N ALA A 47 -11.38 -3.58 -1.08
CA ALA A 47 -10.77 -2.30 -0.71
C ALA A 47 -10.55 -1.40 -1.94
N ALA A 48 -10.03 -1.94 -3.05
CA ALA A 48 -9.85 -1.18 -4.29
C ALA A 48 -11.18 -0.68 -4.85
N GLU A 49 -12.19 -1.55 -4.90
CA GLU A 49 -13.55 -1.22 -5.33
C GLU A 49 -14.16 -0.11 -4.47
N SER A 50 -14.00 -0.19 -3.15
CA SER A 50 -14.53 0.84 -2.24
C SER A 50 -13.91 2.21 -2.53
N VAL A 51 -12.60 2.24 -2.81
CA VAL A 51 -11.88 3.49 -3.11
C VAL A 51 -12.30 4.06 -4.45
N ILE A 52 -12.32 3.26 -5.52
CA ILE A 52 -12.60 3.79 -6.86
C ILE A 52 -14.05 4.21 -7.04
N HIS A 53 -15.02 3.53 -6.40
CA HIS A 53 -16.42 3.99 -6.38
C HIS A 53 -16.52 5.34 -5.69
N TYR A 54 -15.88 5.51 -4.52
CA TYR A 54 -15.85 6.81 -3.85
C TYR A 54 -15.22 7.90 -4.72
N LEU A 55 -14.14 7.58 -5.47
CA LEU A 55 -13.51 8.52 -6.38
C LEU A 55 -14.43 8.89 -7.56
N GLY A 56 -15.06 7.90 -8.20
CA GLY A 56 -15.92 8.09 -9.36
C GLY A 56 -17.29 8.70 -9.05
N GLU A 57 -17.73 8.62 -7.79
CA GLU A 57 -19.02 9.11 -7.31
C GLU A 57 -18.82 10.34 -6.41
N GLU A 58 -18.63 10.14 -5.10
CA GLU A 58 -18.62 11.23 -4.12
C GLU A 58 -17.52 12.29 -4.36
N ALA A 59 -16.30 11.87 -4.66
CA ALA A 59 -15.20 12.80 -4.91
C ALA A 59 -15.39 13.56 -6.22
N ALA A 60 -15.85 12.87 -7.27
CA ALA A 60 -16.16 13.45 -8.57
C ALA A 60 -17.30 14.49 -8.47
N GLU A 61 -18.40 14.15 -7.78
CA GLU A 61 -19.55 15.04 -7.58
C GLU A 61 -19.18 16.30 -6.79
N ARG A 62 -18.27 16.18 -5.81
CA ARG A 62 -17.79 17.30 -4.99
C ARG A 62 -16.65 18.09 -5.64
N GLY A 63 -16.12 17.63 -6.76
CA GLY A 63 -14.94 18.22 -7.40
C GLY A 63 -13.69 18.16 -6.51
N ASP A 64 -13.53 17.09 -5.73
CA ASP A 64 -12.38 16.89 -4.84
C ASP A 64 -11.16 16.39 -5.61
N ILE A 65 -10.55 17.31 -6.36
CA ILE A 65 -9.39 17.05 -7.23
C ILE A 65 -8.23 16.46 -6.45
N ALA A 66 -8.01 16.89 -5.20
CA ALA A 66 -6.94 16.37 -4.37
C ALA A 66 -7.09 14.87 -4.10
N LYS A 67 -8.32 14.38 -3.86
CA LYS A 67 -8.55 12.93 -3.71
C LYS A 67 -8.44 12.20 -5.05
N LEU A 68 -9.04 12.74 -6.11
CA LEU A 68 -8.97 12.16 -7.45
C LEU A 68 -7.52 11.91 -7.89
N ASP A 69 -6.63 12.86 -7.62
CA ASP A 69 -5.24 12.79 -8.04
C ASP A 69 -4.37 11.95 -7.09
N LEU A 70 -4.53 12.12 -5.77
CA LEU A 70 -3.65 11.50 -4.80
C LEU A 70 -4.02 10.05 -4.51
N TRP A 71 -5.31 9.68 -4.44
CA TRP A 71 -5.71 8.33 -4.02
C TRP A 71 -5.43 7.26 -5.08
N TYR A 72 -5.08 7.69 -6.30
CA TYR A 72 -4.75 6.81 -7.42
C TYR A 72 -3.66 5.78 -7.09
N PHE A 73 -2.59 6.18 -6.39
CA PHE A 73 -1.45 5.30 -6.09
C PHE A 73 -1.85 4.10 -5.21
N ALA A 74 -2.47 4.36 -4.06
CA ALA A 74 -2.98 3.33 -3.18
C ALA A 74 -4.07 2.47 -3.86
N MET A 75 -4.99 3.09 -4.61
CA MET A 75 -6.06 2.38 -5.34
C MET A 75 -5.50 1.36 -6.34
N VAL A 76 -4.57 1.78 -7.21
CA VAL A 76 -3.94 0.88 -8.19
C VAL A 76 -3.16 -0.23 -7.49
N TYR A 77 -2.46 0.10 -6.41
CA TYR A 77 -1.76 -0.90 -5.62
C TYR A 77 -2.72 -1.96 -5.05
N LEU A 78 -3.88 -1.57 -4.51
CA LEU A 78 -4.86 -2.50 -3.93
C LEU A 78 -5.34 -3.51 -4.99
N TYR A 79 -5.69 -3.05 -6.19
CA TYR A 79 -6.03 -3.95 -7.31
C TYR A 79 -4.86 -4.83 -7.75
N ARG A 80 -3.67 -4.25 -7.88
CA ARG A 80 -2.48 -5.00 -8.29
C ARG A 80 -2.18 -6.12 -7.27
N GLN A 81 -2.29 -5.83 -5.99
CA GLN A 81 -2.07 -6.78 -4.91
C GLN A 81 -3.13 -7.89 -4.93
N SER A 82 -4.41 -7.58 -5.18
CA SER A 82 -5.45 -8.61 -5.29
C SER A 82 -5.17 -9.58 -6.45
N ILE A 83 -4.77 -9.06 -7.62
CA ILE A 83 -4.40 -9.88 -8.78
C ILE A 83 -3.17 -10.76 -8.47
N GLU A 84 -2.14 -10.21 -7.81
CA GLU A 84 -0.96 -10.98 -7.41
C GLU A 84 -1.33 -12.15 -6.48
N LEU A 85 -2.16 -11.88 -5.48
CA LEU A 85 -2.61 -12.87 -4.52
C LEU A 85 -3.46 -13.95 -5.18
N LEU A 86 -4.34 -13.56 -6.10
CA LEU A 86 -5.23 -14.48 -6.82
C LEU A 86 -4.47 -15.39 -7.80
N LEU A 87 -3.41 -14.88 -8.44
CA LEU A 87 -2.48 -15.70 -9.21
C LEU A 87 -1.80 -16.75 -8.33
N LYS A 88 -1.33 -16.34 -7.14
CA LYS A 88 -0.69 -17.25 -6.18
C LYS A 88 -1.69 -18.30 -5.65
N ALA A 89 -2.92 -17.90 -5.36
CA ALA A 89 -4.00 -18.80 -4.97
C ALA A 89 -4.27 -19.87 -6.04
N ASN A 90 -4.40 -19.46 -7.30
CA ASN A 90 -4.59 -20.36 -8.44
C ASN A 90 -3.43 -21.35 -8.61
N ILE A 91 -2.18 -20.88 -8.48
CA ILE A 91 -1.00 -21.76 -8.52
C ILE A 91 -1.03 -22.76 -7.36
N PHE A 92 -1.38 -22.33 -6.15
CA PHE A 92 -1.38 -23.17 -4.96
C PHE A 92 -2.49 -24.21 -4.92
N LYS A 93 -3.58 -24.01 -5.67
CA LYS A 93 -4.57 -25.07 -5.97
C LYS A 93 -3.97 -26.24 -6.75
N LEU A 94 -2.97 -25.98 -7.59
CA LEU A 94 -2.39 -26.98 -8.50
C LEU A 94 -1.12 -27.61 -7.92
N VAL A 95 -0.35 -26.84 -7.16
CA VAL A 95 0.95 -27.27 -6.64
C VAL A 95 0.79 -27.64 -5.17
N ILE A 96 0.99 -28.92 -4.84
CA ILE A 96 0.83 -29.43 -3.46
C ILE A 96 2.16 -29.38 -2.67
N SER A 97 3.29 -29.62 -3.34
CA SER A 97 4.61 -29.67 -2.69
C SER A 97 5.06 -28.29 -2.22
N ASP A 98 5.35 -28.15 -0.92
CA ASP A 98 5.91 -26.93 -0.33
C ASP A 98 7.24 -26.51 -0.95
N GLN A 99 8.08 -27.48 -1.35
CA GLN A 99 9.33 -27.19 -2.02
C GLN A 99 9.09 -26.55 -3.39
N ASP A 100 8.11 -27.06 -4.14
CA ASP A 100 7.75 -26.51 -5.44
C ASP A 100 7.05 -25.16 -5.30
N ARG A 101 6.15 -25.00 -4.32
CA ARG A 101 5.53 -23.70 -3.99
C ARG A 101 6.59 -22.65 -3.70
N LYS A 102 7.59 -22.97 -2.85
CA LYS A 102 8.70 -22.05 -2.53
C LYS A 102 9.52 -21.68 -3.75
N ARG A 103 9.87 -22.67 -4.58
CA ARG A 103 10.61 -22.44 -5.83
C ARG A 103 9.81 -21.50 -6.75
N ILE A 104 8.55 -21.83 -7.02
CA ILE A 104 7.69 -21.06 -7.92
C ILE A 104 7.52 -19.62 -7.43
N ILE A 105 7.18 -19.41 -6.16
CA ILE A 105 7.04 -18.05 -5.59
C ILE A 105 8.38 -17.30 -5.62
N GLY A 106 9.50 -18.00 -5.40
CA GLY A 106 10.84 -17.42 -5.49
C GLY A 106 11.20 -16.97 -6.91
N ASP A 107 10.72 -17.69 -7.93
CA ASP A 107 10.95 -17.43 -9.35
C ASP A 107 10.04 -16.28 -9.84
N VAL A 108 8.72 -16.38 -9.62
CA VAL A 108 7.75 -15.38 -10.12
C VAL A 108 7.71 -14.10 -9.28
N ARG A 109 8.00 -14.20 -7.97
CA ARG A 109 7.98 -13.10 -6.99
C ARG A 109 6.71 -12.26 -7.02
N HIS A 110 6.80 -11.05 -7.57
CA HIS A 110 5.74 -10.04 -7.67
C HIS A 110 5.36 -9.75 -9.14
N ASP A 111 5.96 -10.44 -10.10
CA ASP A 111 5.76 -10.23 -11.53
C ASP A 111 4.48 -10.95 -11.98
N LEU A 112 3.43 -10.17 -12.27
CA LEU A 112 2.10 -10.71 -12.60
C LEU A 112 2.11 -11.52 -13.90
N LYS A 113 2.84 -11.06 -14.93
CA LYS A 113 3.03 -11.80 -16.17
C LYS A 113 3.69 -13.15 -15.93
N GLN A 114 4.78 -13.20 -15.16
CA GLN A 114 5.45 -14.47 -14.85
C GLN A 114 4.57 -15.40 -14.01
N GLY A 115 3.83 -14.85 -13.04
CA GLY A 115 2.84 -15.61 -12.28
C GLY A 115 1.77 -16.24 -13.17
N TYR A 116 1.24 -15.47 -14.13
CA TYR A 116 0.24 -15.95 -15.07
C TYR A 116 0.78 -16.96 -16.07
N ASP A 117 1.93 -16.69 -16.69
CA ASP A 117 2.58 -17.64 -17.61
C ASP A 117 2.85 -18.98 -16.88
N LYS A 118 3.27 -18.93 -15.61
CA LYS A 118 3.46 -20.13 -14.80
C LYS A 118 2.15 -20.88 -14.54
N LEU A 119 1.06 -20.16 -14.26
CA LEU A 119 -0.27 -20.74 -14.10
C LEU A 119 -0.75 -21.44 -15.39
N LEU A 120 -0.55 -20.82 -16.56
CA LEU A 120 -0.89 -21.43 -17.84
C LEU A 120 -0.08 -22.70 -18.11
N GLN A 121 1.22 -22.67 -17.84
CA GLN A 121 2.09 -23.84 -17.95
C GLN A 121 1.58 -24.99 -17.06
N LEU A 122 1.24 -24.71 -15.80
CA LEU A 122 0.74 -25.72 -14.86
C LEU A 122 -0.61 -26.32 -15.29
N LYS A 123 -1.43 -25.56 -16.03
CA LYS A 123 -2.72 -26.01 -16.57
C LYS A 123 -2.64 -26.57 -17.99
N ASN A 124 -1.48 -26.53 -18.65
CA ASN A 124 -1.32 -26.81 -20.09
C ASN A 124 -2.23 -25.94 -20.99
N LEU A 125 -2.31 -24.64 -20.70
CA LEU A 125 -3.18 -23.67 -21.40
C LEU A 125 -2.39 -22.56 -22.12
N GLU A 126 -1.15 -22.81 -22.51
CA GLU A 126 -0.27 -21.81 -23.14
C GLU A 126 -0.79 -21.36 -24.53
N GLU A 127 -1.49 -22.25 -25.24
CA GLU A 127 -2.06 -22.01 -26.58
C GLU A 127 -3.60 -21.95 -26.55
N THR A 128 -4.16 -21.05 -25.73
CA THR A 128 -5.62 -20.87 -25.64
C THR A 128 -6.18 -19.85 -26.64
N ASN A 129 -7.32 -20.16 -27.24
CA ASN A 129 -8.07 -19.25 -28.11
C ASN A 129 -9.07 -18.36 -27.34
N ASN A 130 -9.20 -18.54 -26.02
CA ASN A 130 -10.14 -17.75 -25.21
C ASN A 130 -9.76 -16.26 -25.22
N ALA A 131 -10.73 -15.40 -25.57
CA ALA A 131 -10.50 -13.97 -25.73
C ALA A 131 -10.09 -13.27 -24.41
N ASN A 132 -10.72 -13.67 -23.30
CA ASN A 132 -10.41 -13.15 -21.97
C ASN A 132 -9.00 -13.54 -21.52
N ALA A 133 -8.58 -14.77 -21.75
CA ALA A 133 -7.24 -15.26 -21.47
C ALA A 133 -6.17 -14.48 -22.25
N ASN A 134 -6.42 -14.22 -23.53
CA ASN A 134 -5.53 -13.47 -24.41
C ASN A 134 -5.46 -11.98 -24.06
N TRP A 135 -6.60 -11.38 -23.69
CA TRP A 135 -6.65 -10.01 -23.17
C TRP A 135 -5.87 -9.91 -21.86
N LEU A 136 -6.11 -10.83 -20.91
CA LEU A 136 -5.46 -10.86 -19.61
C LEU A 136 -3.93 -11.01 -19.75
N ARG A 137 -3.47 -11.90 -20.64
CA ARG A 137 -2.04 -12.07 -20.93
C ARG A 137 -1.37 -10.76 -21.34
N LYS A 138 -2.01 -9.99 -22.24
CA LYS A 138 -1.51 -8.69 -22.69
C LYS A 138 -1.53 -7.66 -21.57
N TYR A 139 -2.59 -7.65 -20.77
CA TYR A 139 -2.75 -6.70 -19.68
C TYR A 139 -1.71 -6.92 -18.58
N LEU A 140 -1.53 -8.16 -18.11
CA LEU A 140 -0.51 -8.49 -17.10
C LEU A 140 0.90 -8.27 -17.63
N ALA A 141 1.14 -8.45 -18.94
CA ALA A 141 2.41 -8.09 -19.56
C ALA A 141 2.67 -6.57 -19.53
N ASP A 142 1.63 -5.75 -19.73
CA ASP A 142 1.74 -4.29 -19.59
C ASP A 142 1.98 -3.87 -18.14
N ILE A 143 1.27 -4.47 -17.18
CA ILE A 143 1.53 -4.23 -15.75
C ILE A 143 2.97 -4.61 -15.40
N SER A 144 3.45 -5.80 -15.78
CA SER A 144 4.83 -6.21 -15.48
C SER A 144 5.89 -5.36 -16.19
N ARG A 145 5.57 -4.74 -17.34
CA ARG A 145 6.46 -3.77 -17.98
C ARG A 145 6.61 -2.50 -17.16
N ILE A 146 5.55 -2.09 -16.48
CA ILE A 146 5.48 -0.85 -15.70
C ILE A 146 5.96 -1.09 -14.26
N ASP A 147 5.41 -2.10 -13.59
CA ASP A 147 5.53 -2.33 -12.14
C ASP A 147 5.81 -3.81 -11.78
N LYS A 148 6.86 -4.36 -12.40
CA LYS A 148 7.33 -5.74 -12.18
C LYS A 148 7.54 -6.10 -10.70
N GLU A 149 8.17 -5.20 -9.95
CA GLU A 149 8.61 -5.45 -8.57
C GLU A 149 7.60 -4.95 -7.51
N SER A 150 6.43 -4.45 -7.93
CA SER A 150 5.40 -3.89 -7.04
C SER A 150 5.77 -2.54 -6.43
N ASP A 151 6.76 -1.83 -6.94
CA ASP A 151 7.29 -0.64 -6.28
C ASP A 151 6.70 0.67 -6.82
N MET A 152 6.27 0.74 -8.08
CA MET A 152 6.00 2.02 -8.78
C MET A 152 4.78 2.79 -8.23
N PHE A 153 3.80 2.07 -7.68
CA PHE A 153 2.63 2.67 -7.04
C PHE A 153 2.76 2.75 -5.52
N ARG A 154 3.82 2.17 -4.94
CA ARG A 154 4.13 2.23 -3.51
C ARG A 154 5.12 3.32 -3.16
N TYR A 155 6.03 3.64 -4.07
CA TYR A 155 7.13 4.57 -3.85
C TYR A 155 7.31 5.50 -5.04
N PRO A 156 7.82 6.73 -4.83
CA PRO A 156 8.05 7.69 -5.91
C PRO A 156 9.12 7.26 -6.93
N PHE A 157 9.93 6.28 -6.58
CA PHE A 157 10.93 5.72 -7.47
C PHE A 157 11.18 4.24 -7.18
N GLY A 158 11.54 3.50 -8.24
CA GLY A 158 11.92 2.09 -8.12
C GLY A 158 13.34 1.87 -7.64
N ASN A 159 13.75 0.60 -7.62
CA ASN A 159 15.08 0.17 -7.18
C ASN A 159 16.24 0.83 -7.95
N ASN A 160 16.00 1.32 -9.16
CA ASN A 160 16.98 2.02 -10.00
C ASN A 160 16.76 3.54 -10.05
N LEU A 161 16.02 4.10 -9.09
CA LEU A 161 15.60 5.51 -9.05
C LEU A 161 14.77 5.95 -10.27
N ASN A 162 14.17 5.00 -10.98
CA ASN A 162 13.26 5.27 -12.07
C ASN A 162 11.94 5.80 -11.52
N VAL A 163 11.48 6.93 -12.06
CA VAL A 163 10.19 7.54 -11.72
C VAL A 163 9.14 7.03 -12.69
N LEU A 164 7.94 6.73 -12.18
CA LEU A 164 6.84 6.24 -13.02
C LEU A 164 6.22 7.36 -13.88
N PHE A 165 5.96 8.51 -13.28
CA PHE A 165 5.33 9.67 -13.92
C PHE A 165 6.30 10.85 -13.95
N ASP A 166 7.04 11.00 -15.06
CA ASP A 166 7.99 12.09 -15.30
C ASP A 166 7.36 13.34 -15.95
N ARG A 167 6.11 13.20 -16.38
CA ARG A 167 5.27 14.27 -16.93
C ARG A 167 3.87 14.18 -16.36
N GLN A 168 3.18 15.32 -16.42
CA GLN A 168 1.77 15.36 -16.09
C GLN A 168 1.00 14.38 -16.99
N THR A 169 0.30 13.44 -16.36
CA THR A 169 -0.42 12.35 -17.01
C THR A 169 -1.85 12.36 -16.50
N HIS A 170 -2.82 12.37 -17.42
CA HIS A 170 -4.25 12.43 -17.13
C HIS A 170 -4.83 11.03 -17.33
N ILE A 171 -5.07 10.29 -16.27
CA ILE A 171 -5.36 8.86 -16.32
C ILE A 171 -6.86 8.62 -16.12
N SER A 172 -7.50 7.86 -17.00
CA SER A 172 -8.92 7.52 -16.87
C SER A 172 -9.16 6.56 -15.70
N LEU A 173 -9.97 7.01 -14.73
CA LEU A 173 -10.40 6.17 -13.60
C LEU A 173 -11.33 5.06 -14.07
N VAL A 174 -12.24 5.35 -15.00
CA VAL A 174 -13.18 4.36 -15.58
C VAL A 174 -12.40 3.24 -16.29
N ALA A 175 -11.41 3.60 -17.12
CA ALA A 175 -10.62 2.60 -17.81
C ALA A 175 -9.74 1.78 -16.85
N THR A 176 -9.27 2.39 -15.77
CA THR A 176 -8.56 1.69 -14.69
C THR A 176 -9.48 0.68 -13.99
N HIS A 177 -10.68 1.12 -13.59
CA HIS A 177 -11.71 0.28 -12.97
C HIS A 177 -12.02 -0.95 -13.82
N ASP A 178 -12.41 -0.74 -15.07
CA ASP A 178 -12.92 -1.81 -15.94
C ASP A 178 -11.82 -2.84 -16.27
N ASN A 179 -10.59 -2.36 -16.56
CA ASN A 179 -9.47 -3.26 -16.82
C ASN A 179 -9.08 -4.08 -15.58
N MET A 180 -9.02 -3.46 -14.40
CA MET A 180 -8.69 -4.18 -13.16
C MET A 180 -9.80 -5.18 -12.78
N ASN A 181 -11.06 -4.79 -12.93
CA ASN A 181 -12.22 -5.66 -12.72
C ASN A 181 -12.22 -6.87 -13.64
N LYS A 182 -12.02 -6.65 -14.95
CA LYS A 182 -11.90 -7.75 -15.91
C LYS A 182 -10.77 -8.69 -15.53
N ALA A 183 -9.59 -8.16 -15.18
CA ALA A 183 -8.45 -8.98 -14.81
C ALA A 183 -8.72 -9.84 -13.57
N TYR A 184 -9.30 -9.23 -12.52
CA TYR A 184 -9.69 -9.92 -11.31
C TYR A 184 -10.76 -10.99 -11.57
N ASN A 185 -11.84 -10.64 -12.28
CA ASN A 185 -12.96 -11.55 -12.53
C ASN A 185 -12.55 -12.77 -13.36
N VAL A 186 -11.70 -12.60 -14.39
CA VAL A 186 -11.19 -13.72 -15.19
C VAL A 186 -10.36 -14.68 -14.33
N LEU A 187 -9.51 -14.16 -13.44
CA LEU A 187 -8.71 -14.99 -12.52
C LEU A 187 -9.53 -15.61 -11.40
N SER A 188 -10.57 -14.92 -10.93
CA SER A 188 -11.49 -15.40 -9.88
C SER A 188 -12.33 -16.55 -10.42
N GLU A 189 -12.82 -16.42 -11.65
CA GLU A 189 -13.53 -17.50 -12.33
C GLU A 189 -12.63 -18.71 -12.54
N MET A 190 -11.38 -18.48 -12.99
CA MET A 190 -10.40 -19.57 -13.08
C MET A 190 -10.14 -20.24 -11.74
N TYR A 191 -10.09 -19.47 -10.64
CA TYR A 191 -9.95 -20.05 -9.30
C TYR A 191 -11.13 -20.93 -8.95
N LYS A 192 -12.36 -20.46 -9.20
CA LYS A 192 -13.61 -21.14 -8.81
C LYS A 192 -13.91 -22.38 -9.65
N THR A 193 -13.77 -22.28 -10.98
CA THR A 193 -14.20 -23.34 -11.92
C THR A 193 -13.06 -24.11 -12.55
N GLY A 194 -11.83 -23.58 -12.47
CA GLY A 194 -10.67 -24.13 -13.16
C GLY A 194 -10.58 -23.76 -14.64
N CYS A 195 -11.56 -23.06 -15.19
CA CYS A 195 -11.69 -22.69 -16.60
C CYS A 195 -11.63 -21.17 -16.80
N PHE A 196 -11.31 -20.74 -18.03
CA PHE A 196 -11.47 -19.33 -18.37
C PHE A 196 -12.95 -18.99 -18.54
N SER A 197 -13.32 -17.79 -18.08
CA SER A 197 -14.63 -17.23 -18.34
C SER A 197 -14.84 -16.97 -19.83
N GLU A 198 -16.01 -17.34 -20.34
CA GLU A 198 -16.53 -16.94 -21.66
C GLU A 198 -17.45 -15.70 -21.56
N GLN A 199 -17.65 -15.16 -20.35
CA GLN A 199 -18.44 -13.96 -20.14
C GLN A 199 -17.77 -12.75 -20.81
N GLU A 200 -18.58 -11.87 -21.38
CA GLU A 200 -18.12 -10.56 -21.82
C GLU A 200 -17.98 -9.62 -20.61
N TYR A 201 -16.79 -9.05 -20.47
CA TYR A 201 -16.49 -8.01 -19.50
C TYR A 201 -16.19 -6.71 -20.24
N GLU A 202 -16.81 -5.63 -19.78
CA GLU A 202 -16.43 -4.28 -20.19
C GLU A 202 -14.96 -4.04 -19.83
N ALA A 203 -14.19 -3.59 -20.81
CA ALA A 203 -12.78 -3.29 -20.67
C ALA A 203 -12.27 -2.51 -21.88
N TYR A 204 -11.16 -1.83 -21.67
CA TYR A 204 -10.48 -1.06 -22.69
C TYR A 204 -9.31 -1.86 -23.28
N SER A 205 -8.44 -1.18 -24.03
CA SER A 205 -7.16 -1.74 -24.44
C SER A 205 -6.41 -2.28 -23.22
N PRO A 206 -5.72 -3.43 -23.31
CA PRO A 206 -5.03 -4.07 -22.19
C PRO A 206 -3.75 -3.30 -21.80
N LYS A 207 -3.95 -2.11 -21.22
CA LYS A 207 -2.93 -1.19 -20.71
C LYS A 207 -3.31 -0.75 -19.31
N LEU A 208 -2.33 -0.71 -18.42
CA LEU A 208 -2.53 -0.25 -17.04
C LEU A 208 -2.83 1.25 -16.99
N ILE A 209 -2.11 2.03 -17.80
CA ILE A 209 -2.27 3.49 -17.88
C ILE A 209 -2.92 3.84 -19.21
N ILE A 210 -4.15 4.37 -19.14
CA ILE A 210 -4.90 4.87 -20.29
C ILE A 210 -5.17 6.34 -20.06
N GLU A 211 -4.59 7.19 -20.90
CA GLU A 211 -4.77 8.64 -20.81
C GLU A 211 -6.15 9.07 -21.34
N GLY A 212 -6.76 10.05 -20.67
CA GLY A 212 -8.06 10.64 -21.03
C GLY A 212 -9.13 10.44 -19.97
N GLY A 213 -10.40 10.47 -20.39
CA GLY A 213 -11.58 10.44 -19.50
C GLY A 213 -12.25 11.81 -19.36
N HIS A 214 -13.40 11.83 -18.70
CA HIS A 214 -14.04 13.09 -18.30
C HIS A 214 -13.27 13.76 -17.15
N TYR A 215 -13.38 15.08 -17.02
CA TYR A 215 -12.55 15.88 -16.10
C TYR A 215 -12.58 15.39 -14.64
N TYR A 216 -13.73 14.98 -14.12
CA TYR A 216 -13.89 14.43 -12.76
C TYR A 216 -13.82 12.89 -12.71
N GLN A 217 -13.47 12.25 -13.82
CA GLN A 217 -13.30 10.80 -13.94
C GLN A 217 -11.85 10.46 -14.35
N GLN A 218 -10.92 11.36 -14.06
CA GLN A 218 -9.50 11.19 -14.30
C GLN A 218 -8.70 11.51 -13.05
N SER A 219 -7.55 10.87 -12.91
CA SER A 219 -6.49 11.23 -11.96
C SER A 219 -5.38 11.94 -12.70
N VAL A 220 -4.92 13.07 -12.18
CA VAL A 220 -3.79 13.83 -12.71
C VAL A 220 -2.55 13.59 -11.83
N VAL A 221 -1.53 12.98 -12.40
CA VAL A 221 -0.28 12.61 -11.70
C VAL A 221 0.95 13.12 -12.44
N GLY A 222 2.13 13.07 -11.83
CA GLY A 222 3.38 13.48 -12.48
C GLY A 222 3.62 14.99 -12.49
N TYR A 223 3.55 15.60 -11.30
CA TYR A 223 3.69 17.04 -11.11
C TYR A 223 5.12 17.52 -11.41
N LYS A 224 5.34 18.08 -12.60
CA LYS A 224 6.66 18.53 -13.12
C LYS A 224 7.41 19.51 -12.20
N PHE A 225 6.70 20.21 -11.32
CA PHE A 225 7.25 21.24 -10.43
C PHE A 225 7.15 20.88 -8.94
N ALA A 226 6.83 19.63 -8.59
CA ALA A 226 6.77 19.24 -7.18
C ALA A 226 8.17 19.18 -6.57
N GLN A 227 8.42 20.00 -5.56
CA GLN A 227 9.62 19.96 -4.72
C GLN A 227 9.70 18.62 -3.94
N HIS A 228 8.55 18.02 -3.65
CA HIS A 228 8.39 16.80 -2.85
C HIS A 228 7.88 15.65 -3.72
N SER A 229 8.64 14.55 -3.77
CA SER A 229 8.29 13.34 -4.50
C SER A 229 7.52 12.35 -3.63
N PHE A 230 7.76 12.34 -2.31
CA PHE A 230 7.13 11.39 -1.39
C PHE A 230 5.72 11.77 -0.95
N TYR A 231 5.42 13.07 -0.83
CA TYR A 231 4.12 13.54 -0.31
C TYR A 231 2.91 12.91 -1.05
N PRO A 232 2.85 12.87 -2.39
CA PRO A 232 1.70 12.28 -3.08
C PRO A 232 1.45 10.81 -2.71
N TYR A 233 2.53 10.03 -2.57
CA TYR A 233 2.45 8.64 -2.16
C TYR A 233 2.05 8.52 -0.69
N TYR A 234 2.75 9.23 0.21
CA TYR A 234 2.41 9.24 1.64
C TYR A 234 0.92 9.54 1.85
N SER A 235 0.46 10.65 1.29
CA SER A 235 -0.92 11.13 1.45
C SER A 235 -1.94 10.15 0.84
N SER A 236 -1.59 9.49 -0.27
CA SER A 236 -2.42 8.44 -0.86
C SER A 236 -2.69 7.31 0.13
N TYR A 237 -1.62 6.73 0.69
CA TYR A 237 -1.70 5.59 1.60
C TYR A 237 -2.35 5.97 2.94
N GLU A 238 -2.01 7.12 3.50
CA GLU A 238 -2.56 7.62 4.76
C GLU A 238 -4.07 7.89 4.65
N LYS A 239 -4.49 8.65 3.64
CA LYS A 239 -5.91 9.01 3.44
C LYS A 239 -6.77 7.83 3.01
N VAL A 240 -6.26 6.92 2.17
CA VAL A 240 -7.00 5.69 1.84
C VAL A 240 -7.09 4.78 3.06
N GLY A 241 -6.07 4.73 3.93
CA GLY A 241 -6.16 4.07 5.24
C GLY A 241 -7.29 4.63 6.10
N ASN A 242 -7.38 5.96 6.20
CA ASN A 242 -8.46 6.65 6.92
C ASN A 242 -9.85 6.33 6.33
N PHE A 243 -9.98 6.34 5.01
CA PHE A 243 -11.23 5.98 4.33
C PHE A 243 -11.66 4.54 4.60
N LEU A 244 -10.74 3.58 4.49
CA LEU A 244 -11.06 2.17 4.78
C LEU A 244 -11.41 1.97 6.26
N ARG A 245 -10.75 2.69 7.17
CA ARG A 245 -11.12 2.73 8.59
C ARG A 245 -12.57 3.19 8.77
N GLU A 246 -12.95 4.29 8.14
CA GLU A 246 -14.34 4.81 8.21
C GLU A 246 -15.34 3.80 7.68
N LYS A 247 -15.05 3.12 6.56
CA LYS A 247 -15.89 2.04 6.03
C LYS A 247 -16.04 0.87 7.01
N ILE A 248 -14.98 0.50 7.73
CA ILE A 248 -15.08 -0.55 8.75
C ILE A 248 -15.96 -0.10 9.91
N LEU A 249 -15.75 1.11 10.44
CA LEU A 249 -16.44 1.59 11.64
C LEU A 249 -17.91 1.92 11.38
N ASN A 250 -18.23 2.47 10.21
CA ASN A 250 -19.59 2.90 9.87
C ASN A 250 -20.41 1.77 9.22
N ASP A 251 -19.79 0.96 8.35
CA ASP A 251 -20.49 -0.03 7.53
C ASP A 251 -20.22 -1.48 7.97
N ASN A 252 -19.46 -1.68 9.07
CA ASN A 252 -19.05 -2.98 9.63
C ASN A 252 -18.33 -3.90 8.61
N LYS A 253 -17.58 -3.30 7.68
CA LYS A 253 -16.83 -3.97 6.59
C LYS A 253 -15.49 -4.55 7.05
N LYS A 254 -15.51 -5.49 8.01
CA LYS A 254 -14.30 -6.03 8.66
C LYS A 254 -13.30 -6.69 7.70
N GLU A 255 -13.74 -7.13 6.53
CA GLU A 255 -12.89 -7.62 5.44
C GLU A 255 -11.83 -6.60 4.99
N LEU A 256 -12.06 -5.31 5.20
CA LEU A 256 -11.13 -4.24 4.84
C LEU A 256 -9.97 -4.06 5.83
N PHE A 257 -9.95 -4.81 6.94
CA PHE A 257 -8.96 -4.63 8.01
C PHE A 257 -7.51 -4.86 7.57
N MET A 258 -7.24 -5.94 6.81
CA MET A 258 -5.89 -6.23 6.31
C MET A 258 -5.41 -5.18 5.29
N PRO A 259 -6.21 -4.83 4.26
CA PRO A 259 -5.91 -3.70 3.38
C PRO A 259 -5.67 -2.39 4.13
N MET A 260 -6.55 -2.01 5.07
CA MET A 260 -6.41 -0.79 5.89
C MET A 260 -5.10 -0.78 6.67
N CYS A 261 -4.77 -1.87 7.37
CA CYS A 261 -3.51 -1.98 8.11
C CYS A 261 -2.31 -1.84 7.17
N TYR A 262 -2.37 -2.45 5.98
CA TYR A 262 -1.30 -2.29 5.00
C TYR A 262 -1.18 -0.85 4.50
N MET A 263 -2.30 -0.17 4.24
CA MET A 263 -2.32 1.24 3.83
C MET A 263 -1.56 2.10 4.83
N TYR A 264 -1.93 2.02 6.11
CA TYR A 264 -1.24 2.76 7.16
C TYR A 264 0.21 2.35 7.34
N ARG A 265 0.50 1.04 7.35
CA ARG A 265 1.88 0.55 7.52
C ARG A 265 2.79 1.07 6.40
N ASN A 266 2.29 1.15 5.16
CA ASN A 266 3.04 1.73 4.05
C ASN A 266 3.15 3.26 4.17
N ALA A 267 2.12 3.96 4.66
CA ALA A 267 2.17 5.38 4.97
C ALA A 267 3.26 5.71 6.01
N VAL A 268 3.36 4.94 7.10
CA VAL A 268 4.42 5.11 8.11
C VAL A 268 5.81 4.93 7.50
N GLU A 269 6.01 3.91 6.67
CA GLU A 269 7.29 3.73 5.96
C GLU A 269 7.59 4.92 5.03
N LEU A 270 6.60 5.40 4.28
CA LEU A 270 6.74 6.55 3.39
C LEU A 270 7.02 7.84 4.15
N GLY A 271 6.37 8.09 5.28
CA GLY A 271 6.59 9.27 6.12
C GLY A 271 8.00 9.31 6.68
N LEU A 272 8.50 8.18 7.19
CA LEU A 272 9.89 8.05 7.62
C LEU A 272 10.88 8.28 6.47
N LYS A 273 10.60 7.73 5.28
CA LYS A 273 11.45 7.93 4.10
C LYS A 273 11.44 9.37 3.62
N ARG A 274 10.28 10.04 3.62
CA ARG A 274 10.09 11.45 3.28
C ARG A 274 10.97 12.32 4.17
N ILE A 275 10.81 12.20 5.49
CA ILE A 275 11.62 12.95 6.47
C ILE A 275 13.12 12.76 6.20
N ILE A 276 13.58 11.52 5.99
CA ILE A 276 15.02 11.24 5.79
C ILE A 276 15.56 11.87 4.51
N ILE A 277 14.82 11.89 3.40
CA ILE A 277 15.35 12.29 2.09
C ILE A 277 15.01 13.72 1.66
N GLU A 278 13.90 14.28 2.15
CA GLU A 278 13.40 15.60 1.77
C GLU A 278 13.69 16.63 2.87
N ASP A 279 13.40 16.31 4.14
CA ASP A 279 13.32 17.31 5.22
C ASP A 279 14.44 17.23 6.26
N SER A 280 15.22 16.15 6.30
CA SER A 280 16.40 16.09 7.18
C SER A 280 17.60 16.89 6.65
N HIS A 281 18.58 17.07 7.52
CA HIS A 281 19.91 17.62 7.22
C HIS A 281 20.89 16.53 6.74
N ILE A 282 20.43 15.29 6.57
CA ILE A 282 21.24 14.21 6.01
C ILE A 282 21.46 14.48 4.52
N ASP A 283 22.72 14.47 4.08
CA ASP A 283 23.04 14.65 2.66
C ASP A 283 22.34 13.61 1.78
N ARG A 284 21.91 14.03 0.59
CA ARG A 284 21.09 13.19 -0.31
C ARG A 284 21.72 11.82 -0.60
N THR A 285 23.05 11.76 -0.74
CA THR A 285 23.75 10.49 -1.04
C THR A 285 23.67 9.53 0.14
N ARG A 286 23.85 10.03 1.37
CA ARG A 286 23.68 9.24 2.60
C ARG A 286 22.23 8.86 2.83
N ALA A 287 21.28 9.77 2.63
CA ALA A 287 19.85 9.49 2.73
C ALA A 287 19.43 8.32 1.81
N LEU A 288 19.83 8.36 0.54
CA LEU A 288 19.59 7.27 -0.42
C LEU A 288 20.20 5.94 0.04
N LYS A 289 21.42 5.96 0.61
CA LYS A 289 22.05 4.76 1.19
C LYS A 289 21.29 4.22 2.40
N ILE A 290 20.74 5.09 3.25
CA ILE A 290 19.89 4.69 4.39
C ILE A 290 18.64 3.99 3.86
N LEU A 291 17.91 4.60 2.93
CA LEU A 291 16.71 4.03 2.32
C LEU A 291 16.98 2.64 1.70
N GLN A 292 18.07 2.50 0.95
CA GLN A 292 18.46 1.21 0.33
C GLN A 292 18.83 0.13 1.35
N ARG A 293 19.53 0.49 2.43
CA ARG A 293 19.99 -0.47 3.45
C ARG A 293 18.88 -0.89 4.40
N LYS A 294 18.05 0.05 4.82
CA LYS A 294 16.97 -0.20 5.78
C LYS A 294 15.73 -0.79 5.11
N LYS A 295 15.52 -0.53 3.81
CA LYS A 295 14.43 -1.05 2.97
C LYS A 295 13.05 -0.81 3.58
N HIS A 296 12.54 -1.79 4.32
CA HIS A 296 11.22 -1.82 4.94
C HIS A 296 11.26 -1.80 6.48
N SER A 297 12.46 -1.75 7.08
CA SER A 297 12.60 -1.67 8.53
C SER A 297 12.24 -0.26 9.00
N ILE A 298 11.01 -0.06 9.45
CA ILE A 298 10.54 1.22 10.01
C ILE A 298 11.35 1.62 11.25
N LEU A 299 11.72 0.66 12.10
CA LEU A 299 12.63 0.90 13.22
C LEU A 299 14.03 1.32 12.74
N GLY A 300 14.55 0.65 11.71
CA GLY A 300 15.84 0.97 11.13
C GLY A 300 15.87 2.37 10.48
N LEU A 301 14.77 2.81 9.87
CA LEU A 301 14.60 4.16 9.35
C LEU A 301 14.51 5.18 10.49
N TRP A 302 13.66 4.93 11.49
CA TRP A 302 13.52 5.79 12.67
C TRP A 302 14.84 6.01 13.42
N ASN A 303 15.57 4.94 13.71
CA ASN A 303 16.87 5.02 14.38
C ASN A 303 17.92 5.77 13.55
N SER A 304 17.65 6.05 12.27
CA SER A 304 18.55 6.85 11.42
C SER A 304 18.27 8.35 11.51
N ILE A 305 17.15 8.77 12.11
CA ILE A 305 16.70 10.17 12.15
C ILE A 305 16.29 10.66 13.54
N VAL A 306 16.03 9.77 14.50
CA VAL A 306 15.53 10.12 15.84
C VAL A 306 16.39 11.17 16.58
N ASP A 307 17.72 11.08 16.49
CA ASP A 307 18.62 12.05 17.14
C ASP A 307 18.46 13.46 16.56
N GLU A 308 18.16 13.57 15.27
CA GLU A 308 17.90 14.86 14.61
C GLU A 308 16.52 15.41 15.00
N VAL A 309 15.52 14.54 15.06
CA VAL A 309 14.18 14.91 15.56
C VAL A 309 14.29 15.43 16.99
N ASP A 310 15.03 14.75 17.86
CA ASP A 310 15.27 15.17 19.25
C ASP A 310 15.96 16.54 19.32
N LYS A 311 17.07 16.71 18.58
CA LYS A 311 17.84 17.96 18.53
C LYS A 311 16.98 19.17 18.17
N TYR A 312 16.08 19.02 17.20
CA TYR A 312 15.27 20.11 16.67
C TYR A 312 13.90 20.21 17.34
N SER A 313 13.51 19.22 18.14
CA SER A 313 12.33 19.32 18.98
C SER A 313 12.55 20.36 20.07
N ASN A 314 11.63 21.32 20.18
CA ASN A 314 11.58 22.25 21.32
C ASN A 314 10.69 21.69 22.43
N ALA A 315 10.77 20.38 22.65
CA ALA A 315 9.93 19.68 23.60
C ALA A 315 10.39 19.96 25.05
N PRO A 316 9.46 20.15 26.00
CA PRO A 316 9.78 20.20 27.43
C PRO A 316 10.51 18.93 27.92
N ASN A 317 11.33 19.04 28.97
CA ASN A 317 12.09 17.90 29.50
C ASN A 317 11.23 16.72 29.99
N ASP A 318 9.95 16.96 30.32
CA ASP A 318 8.98 15.97 30.75
C ASP A 318 8.12 15.40 29.61
N ASP A 319 8.32 15.87 28.37
CA ASP A 319 7.64 15.35 27.19
C ASP A 319 8.12 13.93 26.84
N THR A 320 7.18 12.98 26.82
CA THR A 320 7.48 11.58 26.52
C THR A 320 7.19 11.19 25.07
N THR A 321 6.69 12.11 24.24
CA THR A 321 6.20 11.86 22.87
C THR A 321 7.23 11.16 22.02
N LEU A 322 8.50 11.58 22.06
CA LEU A 322 9.56 10.97 21.25
C LEU A 322 9.87 9.53 21.70
N ASN A 323 9.94 9.32 23.01
CA ASN A 323 10.16 8.00 23.61
C ASN A 323 8.98 7.06 23.35
N ASP A 324 7.75 7.56 23.45
CA ASP A 324 6.54 6.80 23.17
C ASP A 324 6.40 6.50 21.68
N THR A 325 6.73 7.44 20.79
CA THR A 325 6.83 7.20 19.34
C THR A 325 7.81 6.07 19.03
N THR A 326 8.97 6.05 19.69
CA THR A 326 9.94 4.96 19.53
C THR A 326 9.33 3.62 19.91
N LYS A 327 8.51 3.56 20.97
CA LYS A 327 7.75 2.34 21.34
C LYS A 327 6.68 1.98 20.29
N TYR A 328 6.02 2.97 19.68
CA TYR A 328 5.08 2.74 18.58
C TYR A 328 5.76 2.06 17.40
N ILE A 329 6.85 2.65 16.93
CA ILE A 329 7.61 2.16 15.79
C ILE A 329 8.16 0.77 16.08
N GLN A 330 8.67 0.53 17.29
CA GLN A 330 9.12 -0.79 17.73
C GLN A 330 7.97 -1.81 17.70
N ALA A 331 6.82 -1.50 18.29
CA ALA A 331 5.67 -2.41 18.34
C ALA A 331 5.16 -2.77 16.94
N PHE A 332 5.04 -1.79 16.03
CA PHE A 332 4.67 -2.08 14.65
C PHE A 332 5.76 -2.84 13.88
N HIS A 333 7.05 -2.56 14.16
CA HIS A 333 8.15 -3.28 13.52
C HIS A 333 8.21 -4.74 13.96
N ASP A 334 7.97 -5.02 15.23
CA ASP A 334 7.91 -6.38 15.77
C ASP A 334 6.67 -7.13 15.27
N PHE A 335 5.58 -6.40 15.00
CA PHE A 335 4.38 -6.98 14.42
C PHE A 335 4.57 -7.32 12.94
N ASP A 336 5.03 -6.38 12.10
CA ASP A 336 5.23 -6.56 10.66
C ASP A 336 6.60 -6.05 10.18
N GLN A 337 7.64 -6.84 10.48
CA GLN A 337 9.03 -6.47 10.22
C GLN A 337 9.35 -6.29 8.72
N SER A 338 8.80 -7.17 7.89
CA SER A 338 9.12 -7.29 6.45
C SER A 338 8.10 -6.66 5.53
N SER A 339 7.12 -5.92 6.08
CA SER A 339 6.01 -5.35 5.32
C SER A 339 5.14 -6.42 4.64
N ASP A 340 5.10 -7.65 5.10
CA ASP A 340 4.43 -8.76 4.39
C ASP A 340 3.23 -9.32 5.16
N LEU A 341 3.16 -9.15 6.48
CA LEU A 341 2.13 -9.76 7.31
C LEU A 341 0.71 -9.29 6.95
N PHE A 342 0.53 -8.00 6.65
CA PHE A 342 -0.79 -7.47 6.24
C PHE A 342 -1.15 -7.74 4.78
N ARG A 343 -0.22 -8.31 4.00
CA ARG A 343 -0.39 -8.50 2.54
C ARG A 343 -0.54 -9.95 2.15
N TYR A 344 0.04 -10.86 2.91
CA TYR A 344 0.13 -12.28 2.57
C TYR A 344 -0.27 -13.12 3.77
N PRO A 345 -0.89 -14.28 3.57
CA PRO A 345 -1.24 -15.18 4.67
C PRO A 345 -0.03 -15.94 5.23
N CYS A 346 1.14 -15.85 4.59
CA CYS A 346 2.36 -16.53 5.01
C CYS A 346 3.61 -15.74 4.63
N ASN A 347 4.73 -16.04 5.30
CA ASN A 347 6.03 -15.46 4.96
C ASN A 347 6.69 -16.14 3.75
N LYS A 348 7.86 -15.64 3.33
CA LYS A 348 8.64 -16.21 2.20
C LYS A 348 9.08 -17.67 2.37
N LYS A 349 9.03 -18.21 3.60
CA LYS A 349 9.29 -19.61 3.93
C LYS A 349 8.01 -20.45 3.99
N LEU A 350 6.88 -19.88 3.55
CA LEU A 350 5.52 -20.45 3.65
C LEU A 350 5.08 -20.75 5.09
N GLN A 351 5.69 -20.09 6.08
CA GLN A 351 5.21 -20.17 7.45
C GLN A 351 3.98 -19.28 7.57
N ILE A 352 2.87 -19.88 7.96
CA ILE A 352 1.55 -19.28 7.99
C ILE A 352 1.48 -18.25 9.13
N TYR A 353 1.10 -17.04 8.79
CA TYR A 353 0.76 -16.01 9.77
C TYR A 353 -0.59 -16.33 10.40
N PHE A 354 -0.81 -15.92 11.64
CA PHE A 354 -2.09 -16.16 12.33
C PHE A 354 -2.55 -17.63 12.29
N SER A 355 -1.62 -18.57 12.47
CA SER A 355 -1.93 -20.02 12.60
C SER A 355 -2.63 -20.38 13.92
N LYS A 356 -2.77 -19.40 14.82
CA LYS A 356 -3.60 -19.44 16.02
C LYS A 356 -4.41 -18.16 16.04
N GLU A 357 -5.63 -18.26 16.58
CA GLU A 357 -6.52 -17.13 16.74
C GLU A 357 -5.83 -15.99 17.47
N ARG A 358 -5.97 -14.79 16.91
CA ARG A 358 -5.53 -13.56 17.54
C ARG A 358 -6.62 -12.52 17.39
N THR A 359 -7.19 -12.11 18.51
CA THR A 359 -8.18 -11.03 18.54
C THR A 359 -7.47 -9.68 18.65
N LEU A 360 -7.92 -8.71 17.86
CA LEU A 360 -7.52 -7.31 17.95
C LEU A 360 -8.77 -6.43 18.00
N ASP A 361 -8.59 -5.21 18.51
CA ASP A 361 -9.56 -4.14 18.39
C ASP A 361 -9.20 -3.27 17.17
N ILE A 362 -10.09 -3.23 16.17
CA ILE A 362 -9.86 -2.50 14.92
C ILE A 362 -9.69 -1.00 15.19
N GLU A 363 -10.50 -0.43 16.07
CA GLU A 363 -10.45 0.99 16.39
C GLU A 363 -9.16 1.34 17.11
N ASN A 364 -8.71 0.48 18.03
CA ASN A 364 -7.43 0.66 18.71
C ASN A 364 -6.24 0.60 17.75
N VAL A 365 -6.17 -0.44 16.89
CA VAL A 365 -5.07 -0.62 15.93
C VAL A 365 -5.02 0.53 14.93
N SER A 366 -6.18 0.91 14.37
CA SER A 366 -6.24 2.02 13.43
C SER A 366 -5.89 3.35 14.08
N SER A 367 -6.31 3.60 15.33
CA SER A 367 -5.93 4.80 16.08
C SER A 367 -4.42 4.87 16.29
N CYS A 368 -3.75 3.77 16.67
CA CYS A 368 -2.28 3.74 16.79
C CYS A 368 -1.57 4.16 15.50
N PHE A 369 -2.10 3.75 14.35
CA PHE A 369 -1.54 4.15 13.06
C PHE A 369 -1.78 5.63 12.76
N VAL A 370 -2.98 6.14 13.00
CA VAL A 370 -3.32 7.56 12.80
C VAL A 370 -2.44 8.46 13.69
N GLU A 371 -2.29 8.11 14.97
CA GLU A 371 -1.43 8.81 15.92
C GLU A 371 0.03 8.88 15.42
N LEU A 372 0.54 7.77 14.88
CA LEU A 372 1.89 7.71 14.32
C LEU A 372 2.01 8.51 13.02
N CYS A 373 1.01 8.49 12.13
CA CYS A 373 1.02 9.30 10.92
C CYS A 373 1.01 10.80 11.24
N ASN A 374 0.14 11.22 12.17
CA ASN A 374 0.07 12.61 12.64
C ASN A 374 1.39 13.08 13.24
N PHE A 375 2.06 12.25 14.04
CA PHE A 375 3.39 12.56 14.57
C PHE A 375 4.42 12.74 13.45
N LEU A 376 4.47 11.83 12.46
CA LEU A 376 5.42 11.94 11.36
C LEU A 376 5.17 13.17 10.48
N ASP A 377 3.91 13.55 10.23
CA ASP A 377 3.57 14.79 9.53
C ASP A 377 3.96 16.05 10.33
N ALA A 378 3.86 16.01 11.65
CA ALA A 378 4.33 17.11 12.50
C ALA A 378 5.87 17.24 12.47
N VAL A 379 6.60 16.12 12.53
CA VAL A 379 8.07 16.11 12.40
C VAL A 379 8.51 16.63 11.04
N ASP A 380 7.84 16.21 9.98
CA ASP A 380 8.06 16.68 8.62
C ASP A 380 7.92 18.20 8.51
N SER A 381 6.77 18.73 8.98
CA SER A 381 6.49 20.16 8.99
C SER A 381 7.52 20.94 9.81
N MET A 382 7.93 20.40 10.96
CA MET A 382 8.93 21.01 11.83
C MET A 382 10.29 21.12 11.14
N LEU A 383 10.81 20.01 10.61
CA LEU A 383 12.14 19.99 9.98
C LEU A 383 12.16 20.80 8.68
N SER A 384 11.08 20.77 7.90
CA SER A 384 10.92 21.59 6.70
C SER A 384 11.00 23.09 7.02
N ALA A 385 10.23 23.54 8.01
CA ALA A 385 10.25 24.95 8.45
C ALA A 385 11.62 25.39 8.98
N ILE A 386 12.34 24.50 9.69
CA ILE A 386 13.69 24.77 10.18
C ILE A 386 14.67 24.95 9.01
N LYS A 387 14.61 24.09 7.99
CA LYS A 387 15.45 24.21 6.81
C LYS A 387 15.19 25.47 6.01
N ASP A 388 13.93 25.86 5.85
CA ASP A 388 13.56 27.10 5.19
C ASP A 388 14.13 28.31 5.96
N TYR A 389 14.00 28.33 7.28
CA TYR A 389 14.58 29.39 8.12
C TYR A 389 16.12 29.43 8.04
N GLU A 390 16.79 28.27 8.11
CA GLU A 390 18.25 28.19 7.99
C GLU A 390 18.73 28.66 6.60
N ALA A 391 18.01 28.31 5.53
CA ALA A 391 18.31 28.74 4.17
C ALA A 391 18.10 30.26 3.97
N GLU A 392 17.01 30.81 4.51
CA GLU A 392 16.78 32.25 4.52
C GLU A 392 17.91 32.98 5.26
N MET A 393 18.27 32.53 6.47
CA MET A 393 19.36 33.12 7.25
C MET A 393 20.70 33.07 6.51
N ALA A 394 21.05 31.95 5.89
CA ALA A 394 22.27 31.82 5.09
C ALA A 394 22.31 32.84 3.93
N SER A 395 21.17 33.06 3.27
CA SER A 395 21.08 34.03 2.17
C SER A 395 21.36 35.47 2.59
N TYR A 396 21.16 35.85 3.85
CA TYR A 396 21.51 37.18 4.38
C TYR A 396 23.01 37.35 4.68
N TYR A 397 23.74 36.26 4.92
CA TYR A 397 25.18 36.29 5.23
C TYR A 397 26.09 36.13 4.00
N ASP A 398 25.53 35.70 2.86
CA ASP A 398 26.25 35.55 1.58
C ASP A 398 26.24 36.85 0.72
N TYR A 399 25.83 38.00 1.29
CA TYR A 399 25.89 39.35 0.67
C TYR A 399 27.05 40.22 1.16
#